data_AF-A0A8T8LJ76-F1
#
_entry.id   AF-A0A8T8LJ76-F1
#
_cell.length_a   1.000
_cell.length_b   1.000
_cell.length_c   1.000
_cell.angle_alpha   90.00
_cell.angle_beta   90.00
_cell.angle_gamma   90.00
#
_symmetry.space_group_name_H-M   'P 1'
#
loop_
_entity.id
_entity.type
_entity.pdbx_description
1 polymer ?
#
loop_
_entity_poly.entity_id
_entity_poly.type
_entity_poly.pdbx_seq_one_letter_code
_entity_poly.pdbx_strand_id
1 'polypeptide(L)'
;MRRETTRRLENAESAVKVIDVGEQYITLDIPESVYDAERAIPYELVEFDAKNWFVWDLDEKVPRAPHRNNGWAGRVTWGRENIDFDSRAGSTFEEVIDALNGRSDGYVDDSWRFHDDEEPRELYPMSILPHADFSPEPGLMFFDFDDVVEPRGDGTAVMTREVWDIVQRLECYAELSTSMTGVHCFTRGEMPGQVDGKKVLKDLNQELPDGEVGHIEIYGYPANGRVMGTTWMHIDQTPRHTVAERQDTIVSLTDELLDDDDTLTEREQAKEVFEERADADHGESPGSQSAYYGLNPVTIANTGAFRTYASNGQGPHPVHGGTSTPDSESTNFAVSRSDGWKCWAHDDGGGALQLIAVEEGIRQCGRASDVMQHPVDALRTCLAARDKHAPSTLRGESPPTVALKGVLDVQGVDYNEDGRLTRLNYELASGLFKEMGYTG
;
A
#
# COMPACT_ATOMS: atom_id res chain seq x y z
N MET A 1 18.99 -7.21 -28.19
CA MET A 1 17.86 -6.65 -27.44
C MET A 1 18.34 -5.86 -26.23
N ARG A 2 18.57 -6.43 -25.03
CA ARG A 2 18.87 -5.65 -23.80
C ARG A 2 19.93 -4.54 -23.96
N ARG A 3 21.12 -4.84 -24.48
CA ARG A 3 22.19 -3.84 -24.73
C ARG A 3 21.83 -2.75 -25.74
N GLU A 4 20.97 -3.05 -26.70
CA GLU A 4 20.56 -2.11 -27.74
C GLU A 4 19.44 -1.20 -27.23
N THR A 5 18.48 -1.76 -26.48
CA THR A 5 17.42 -1.01 -25.79
C THR A 5 18.01 -0.05 -24.75
N THR A 6 18.91 -0.52 -23.87
CA THR A 6 19.62 0.35 -22.91
C THR A 6 20.35 1.49 -23.61
N ARG A 7 21.06 1.19 -24.70
CA ARG A 7 21.77 2.21 -25.47
C ARG A 7 20.83 3.23 -26.12
N ARG A 8 19.64 2.82 -26.56
CA ARG A 8 18.64 3.76 -27.11
C ARG A 8 18.12 4.70 -26.01
N LEU A 9 17.85 4.17 -24.81
CA LEU A 9 17.43 4.98 -23.67
C LEU A 9 18.52 5.97 -23.21
N GLU A 10 19.77 5.54 -23.17
CA GLU A 10 20.92 6.41 -22.83
C GLU A 10 21.10 7.57 -23.81
N ASN A 11 20.78 7.38 -25.09
CA ASN A 11 20.97 8.38 -26.13
C ASN A 11 19.71 9.20 -26.42
N ALA A 12 18.58 8.92 -25.76
CA ALA A 12 17.35 9.67 -25.96
C ALA A 12 17.55 11.13 -25.51
N GLU A 13 17.21 12.06 -26.38
CA GLU A 13 17.17 13.48 -26.03
C GLU A 13 15.89 13.80 -25.24
N SER A 14 15.98 14.86 -24.43
CA SER A 14 14.85 15.41 -23.71
C SER A 14 13.91 16.09 -24.71
N ALA A 15 12.64 15.67 -24.76
CA ALA A 15 11.64 16.27 -25.65
C ALA A 15 11.25 17.69 -25.24
N VAL A 16 11.44 18.05 -23.96
CA VAL A 16 11.11 19.37 -23.42
C VAL A 16 12.40 20.09 -23.05
N LYS A 17 12.60 21.32 -23.52
CA LYS A 17 13.79 22.14 -23.21
C LYS A 17 13.42 23.33 -22.34
N VAL A 18 14.21 23.58 -21.30
CA VAL A 18 14.13 24.78 -20.48
C VAL A 18 14.85 25.91 -21.21
N ILE A 19 14.07 26.86 -21.74
CA ILE A 19 14.56 28.02 -22.49
C ILE A 19 15.07 29.09 -21.52
N ASP A 20 14.27 29.39 -20.49
CA ASP A 20 14.57 30.44 -19.52
C ASP A 20 14.04 30.08 -18.12
N VAL A 21 14.81 30.45 -17.10
CA VAL A 21 14.52 30.22 -15.69
C VAL A 21 14.29 31.59 -15.05
N GLY A 22 13.08 32.11 -15.25
CA GLY A 22 12.67 33.43 -14.78
C GLY A 22 12.39 33.49 -13.27
N GLU A 23 12.13 34.70 -12.78
CA GLU A 23 11.78 34.94 -11.36
C GLU A 23 10.40 34.37 -10.99
N GLN A 24 9.44 34.42 -11.93
CA GLN A 24 8.08 33.95 -11.71
C GLN A 24 7.76 32.67 -12.49
N TYR A 25 8.32 32.48 -13.68
CA TYR A 25 7.96 31.36 -14.53
C TYR A 25 9.19 30.77 -15.20
N ILE A 26 9.09 29.49 -15.53
CA ILE A 26 10.03 28.79 -16.40
C ILE A 26 9.42 28.77 -17.79
N THR A 27 10.21 29.15 -18.80
CA THR A 27 9.79 29.04 -20.20
C THR A 27 10.30 27.72 -20.76
N LEU A 28 9.40 26.92 -21.32
CA LEU A 28 9.67 25.60 -21.88
C LEU A 28 9.47 25.62 -23.40
N ASP A 29 10.36 24.96 -24.14
CA ASP A 29 10.15 24.47 -25.50
C ASP A 29 9.50 23.10 -25.39
N ILE A 30 8.32 22.93 -25.97
CA ILE A 30 7.50 21.72 -25.82
C ILE A 30 7.11 21.16 -27.20
N PRO A 31 6.98 19.83 -27.34
CA PRO A 31 6.50 19.25 -28.59
C PRO A 31 5.05 19.69 -28.87
N GLU A 32 4.63 19.72 -30.14
CA GLU A 32 3.23 20.04 -30.49
C GLU A 32 2.24 18.96 -30.03
N SER A 33 2.73 17.75 -29.78
CA SER A 33 1.94 16.54 -29.60
C SER A 33 2.70 15.56 -28.71
N VAL A 34 1.97 14.90 -27.80
CA VAL A 34 2.53 13.84 -26.95
C VAL A 34 2.89 12.60 -27.76
N TYR A 35 2.25 12.38 -28.92
CA TYR A 35 2.40 11.17 -29.73
C TYR A 35 3.79 11.15 -30.41
N ASP A 36 4.22 12.30 -30.94
CA ASP A 36 5.44 12.44 -31.74
C ASP A 36 6.70 12.77 -30.93
N ALA A 37 6.58 12.81 -29.60
CA ALA A 37 7.68 13.23 -28.73
C ALA A 37 8.75 12.14 -28.55
N GLU A 38 10.00 12.57 -28.41
CA GLU A 38 11.09 11.69 -27.97
C GLU A 38 10.87 11.26 -26.51
N ARG A 39 11.20 10.00 -26.21
CA ARG A 39 10.88 9.38 -24.92
C ARG A 39 12.16 8.95 -24.23
N ALA A 40 12.50 9.64 -23.15
CA ALA A 40 13.67 9.36 -22.34
C ALA A 40 13.25 8.67 -21.04
N ILE A 41 13.43 7.36 -20.96
CA ILE A 41 13.00 6.57 -19.80
C ILE A 41 14.18 6.38 -18.84
N PRO A 42 14.04 6.64 -17.53
CA PRO A 42 15.11 6.44 -16.56
C PRO A 42 15.59 4.99 -16.49
N TYR A 43 16.91 4.80 -16.52
CA TYR A 43 17.50 3.47 -16.42
C TYR A 43 17.20 2.82 -15.07
N GLU A 44 17.27 3.59 -13.99
CA GLU A 44 16.98 3.07 -12.65
C GLU A 44 15.51 2.66 -12.47
N LEU A 45 14.58 3.24 -13.24
CA LEU A 45 13.18 2.81 -13.25
C LEU A 45 12.99 1.53 -14.08
N VAL A 46 13.75 1.37 -15.15
CA VAL A 46 13.78 0.12 -15.94
C VAL A 46 14.33 -1.05 -15.11
N GLU A 47 15.33 -0.79 -14.27
CA GLU A 47 15.88 -1.79 -13.34
C GLU A 47 15.04 -2.01 -12.07
N PHE A 48 13.95 -1.24 -11.90
CA PHE A 48 13.07 -1.38 -10.75
C PHE A 48 12.23 -2.67 -10.87
N ASP A 49 12.71 -3.75 -10.25
CA ASP A 49 12.14 -5.10 -10.38
C ASP A 49 10.85 -5.28 -9.57
N ALA A 50 9.75 -4.72 -10.07
CA ALA A 50 8.44 -4.79 -9.42
C ALA A 50 7.32 -5.35 -10.34
N LYS A 51 7.68 -5.83 -11.54
CA LYS A 51 6.73 -6.16 -12.63
C LYS A 51 5.67 -5.06 -12.82
N ASN A 52 6.09 -3.81 -12.82
CA ASN A 52 5.20 -2.64 -12.83
C ASN A 52 5.08 -1.99 -14.22
N TRP A 53 5.52 -2.68 -15.27
CA TRP A 53 5.46 -2.19 -16.64
C TRP A 53 4.25 -2.75 -17.40
N PHE A 54 3.63 -1.87 -18.18
CA PHE A 54 2.46 -2.12 -19.02
C PHE A 54 2.66 -1.42 -20.36
N VAL A 55 1.77 -1.71 -21.31
CA VAL A 55 1.56 -0.78 -22.42
C VAL A 55 0.37 0.12 -22.10
N TRP A 56 0.34 1.28 -22.73
CA TRP A 56 -0.50 2.40 -22.37
C TRP A 56 -1.21 2.96 -23.59
N ASP A 57 -2.52 3.13 -23.41
CA ASP A 57 -3.38 3.86 -24.33
C ASP A 57 -3.41 5.32 -23.88
N LEU A 58 -2.70 6.19 -24.61
CA LEU A 58 -2.62 7.62 -24.29
C LEU A 58 -3.99 8.31 -24.42
N ASP A 59 -4.86 7.84 -25.32
CA ASP A 59 -6.15 8.46 -25.59
C ASP A 59 -7.14 8.21 -24.45
N GLU A 60 -7.28 6.95 -24.06
CA GLU A 60 -8.19 6.55 -22.98
C GLU A 60 -7.58 6.70 -21.59
N LYS A 61 -6.26 6.92 -21.52
CA LYS A 61 -5.50 6.93 -20.28
C LYS A 61 -5.69 5.66 -19.47
N VAL A 62 -5.53 4.49 -20.09
CA VAL A 62 -5.67 3.17 -19.44
C VAL A 62 -4.51 2.22 -19.74
N PRO A 63 -4.04 1.43 -18.75
CA PRO A 63 -3.06 0.38 -18.99
C PRO A 63 -3.71 -0.80 -19.73
N ARG A 64 -2.93 -1.47 -20.58
CA ARG A 64 -3.37 -2.62 -21.40
C ARG A 64 -2.38 -3.79 -21.33
N ALA A 65 -2.84 -5.00 -21.65
CA ALA A 65 -2.13 -6.27 -21.44
C ALA A 65 -1.43 -6.98 -22.63
N PRO A 66 -1.16 -6.39 -23.82
CA PRO A 66 -0.50 -7.13 -24.89
C PRO A 66 1.02 -7.29 -24.69
N HIS A 67 1.57 -7.10 -23.48
CA HIS A 67 2.99 -7.31 -23.15
C HIS A 67 3.44 -8.79 -23.30
N ARG A 68 2.53 -9.70 -23.69
CA ARG A 68 2.84 -11.06 -24.16
C ARG A 68 2.46 -11.16 -25.65
N ASN A 69 3.37 -11.64 -26.50
CA ASN A 69 3.16 -11.77 -27.96
C ASN A 69 1.86 -12.51 -28.33
N ASN A 70 1.11 -11.99 -29.32
CA ASN A 70 -0.25 -12.42 -29.71
C ASN A 70 -1.29 -12.35 -28.58
N GLY A 71 -1.07 -11.44 -27.62
CA GLY A 71 -1.91 -11.26 -26.45
C GLY A 71 -3.21 -10.49 -26.71
N TRP A 72 -4.06 -10.49 -25.67
CA TRP A 72 -5.24 -9.64 -25.62
C TRP A 72 -4.82 -8.21 -25.26
N ALA A 73 -5.17 -7.23 -26.08
CA ALA A 73 -4.90 -5.81 -25.87
C ALA A 73 -6.01 -5.08 -25.10
N GLY A 74 -6.74 -5.83 -24.26
CA GLY A 74 -7.79 -5.28 -23.41
C GLY A 74 -7.26 -4.42 -22.27
N ARG A 75 -8.16 -3.60 -21.72
CA ARG A 75 -7.94 -2.82 -20.51
C ARG A 75 -7.55 -3.72 -19.34
N VAL A 76 -6.56 -3.30 -18.58
CA VAL A 76 -6.15 -3.99 -17.36
C VAL A 76 -6.81 -3.33 -16.17
N THR A 77 -7.46 -4.13 -15.33
CA THR A 77 -7.81 -3.71 -13.98
C THR A 77 -6.57 -3.85 -13.11
N TRP A 78 -6.10 -2.74 -12.54
CA TRP A 78 -5.05 -2.74 -11.54
C TRP A 78 -5.66 -2.60 -10.14
N GLY A 79 -5.39 -3.56 -9.26
CA GLY A 79 -5.95 -3.61 -7.91
C GLY A 79 -5.36 -4.73 -7.07
N ARG A 80 -5.55 -4.63 -5.74
CA ARG A 80 -4.93 -5.52 -4.74
C ARG A 80 -5.63 -6.86 -4.58
N GLU A 81 -6.91 -6.99 -4.94
CA GLU A 81 -7.72 -8.14 -4.52
C GLU A 81 -7.29 -9.46 -5.19
N ASN A 82 -6.69 -10.34 -4.39
CA ASN A 82 -6.48 -11.78 -4.67
C ASN A 82 -5.57 -12.14 -5.87
N ILE A 83 -4.51 -11.36 -6.14
CA ILE A 83 -3.56 -11.65 -7.23
C ILE A 83 -2.15 -11.86 -6.66
N ASP A 84 -1.61 -13.08 -6.80
CA ASP A 84 -0.21 -13.40 -6.49
C ASP A 84 0.78 -12.80 -7.52
N PHE A 85 2.07 -12.72 -7.19
CA PHE A 85 3.10 -12.09 -8.03
C PHE A 85 3.20 -12.68 -9.44
N ASP A 86 2.90 -13.95 -9.62
CA ASP A 86 2.98 -14.66 -10.91
C ASP A 86 1.69 -14.53 -11.73
N SER A 87 0.59 -14.18 -11.07
CA SER A 87 -0.73 -13.95 -11.67
C SER A 87 -0.98 -12.47 -11.98
N ARG A 88 -0.02 -11.58 -11.69
CA ARG A 88 -0.12 -10.16 -12.02
C ARG A 88 -0.14 -9.90 -13.52
N ALA A 89 -0.93 -8.92 -13.89
CA ALA A 89 -0.99 -8.40 -15.26
C ALA A 89 0.23 -7.53 -15.62
N GLY A 90 1.06 -7.13 -14.64
CA GLY A 90 2.26 -6.33 -14.91
C GLY A 90 3.45 -7.18 -15.35
N SER A 91 4.40 -6.55 -16.04
CA SER A 91 5.57 -7.20 -16.64
C SER A 91 6.85 -6.39 -16.45
N THR A 92 7.95 -6.91 -16.97
CA THR A 92 9.22 -6.20 -17.07
C THR A 92 9.20 -5.19 -18.22
N PHE A 93 10.08 -4.18 -18.15
CA PHE A 93 10.25 -3.22 -19.25
C PHE A 93 10.64 -3.92 -20.56
N GLU A 94 11.54 -4.91 -20.50
CA GLU A 94 11.98 -5.64 -21.67
C GLU A 94 10.82 -6.38 -22.35
N GLU A 95 9.92 -7.03 -21.60
CA GLU A 95 8.74 -7.70 -22.17
C GLU A 95 7.78 -6.71 -22.84
N VAL A 96 7.56 -5.54 -22.21
CA VAL A 96 6.74 -4.47 -22.77
C VAL A 96 7.34 -3.94 -24.06
N ILE A 97 8.64 -3.61 -24.08
CA ILE A 97 9.31 -3.11 -25.28
C ILE A 97 9.35 -4.16 -26.39
N ASP A 98 9.56 -5.43 -26.04
CA ASP A 98 9.53 -6.52 -27.02
C ASP A 98 8.14 -6.66 -27.65
N ALA A 99 7.07 -6.55 -26.86
CA ALA A 99 5.70 -6.51 -27.37
C ALA A 99 5.44 -5.28 -28.25
N LEU A 100 6.09 -4.15 -27.95
CA LEU A 100 6.09 -2.95 -28.78
C LEU A 100 7.07 -3.03 -29.96
N ASN A 101 7.60 -4.21 -30.30
CA ASN A 101 8.56 -4.42 -31.38
C ASN A 101 9.81 -3.51 -31.29
N GLY A 102 10.28 -3.29 -30.06
CA GLY A 102 11.43 -2.42 -29.79
C GLY A 102 11.15 -0.92 -29.96
N ARG A 103 9.87 -0.51 -30.02
CA ARG A 103 9.43 0.88 -30.20
C ARG A 103 8.91 1.48 -28.89
N SER A 104 8.95 2.79 -28.81
CA SER A 104 8.36 3.58 -27.72
C SER A 104 7.49 4.72 -28.22
N ASP A 105 7.49 4.97 -29.52
CA ASP A 105 6.87 6.07 -30.28
C ASP A 105 5.50 5.67 -30.86
N GLY A 106 4.75 4.83 -30.14
CA GLY A 106 3.49 4.28 -30.64
C GLY A 106 3.72 3.07 -31.54
N TYR A 107 3.08 1.96 -31.19
CA TYR A 107 3.06 0.76 -32.01
C TYR A 107 1.68 0.12 -31.99
N VAL A 108 1.28 -0.39 -33.16
CA VAL A 108 0.10 -1.22 -33.35
C VAL A 108 0.57 -2.53 -33.96
N ASP A 109 0.31 -3.64 -33.28
CA ASP A 109 0.58 -4.96 -33.84
C ASP A 109 -0.71 -5.57 -34.39
N ASP A 110 -0.70 -5.98 -35.67
CA ASP A 110 -1.83 -6.65 -36.31
C ASP A 110 -2.22 -7.97 -35.63
N SER A 111 -1.34 -8.57 -34.83
CA SER A 111 -1.61 -9.80 -34.09
C SER A 111 -2.34 -9.58 -32.75
N TRP A 112 -2.41 -8.35 -32.26
CA TRP A 112 -3.09 -8.03 -31.01
C TRP A 112 -4.60 -8.18 -31.16
N ARG A 113 -5.23 -8.73 -30.12
CA ARG A 113 -6.68 -8.93 -30.09
C ARG A 113 -7.31 -7.86 -29.22
N PHE A 114 -8.11 -7.00 -29.82
CA PHE A 114 -8.95 -6.02 -29.15
C PHE A 114 -10.37 -6.56 -28.97
N HIS A 115 -11.18 -5.92 -28.12
CA HIS A 115 -12.60 -6.23 -28.06
C HIS A 115 -13.27 -5.98 -29.42
N ASP A 116 -14.34 -6.71 -29.75
CA ASP A 116 -15.00 -6.63 -31.06
C ASP A 116 -15.54 -5.22 -31.39
N ASP A 117 -15.72 -4.37 -30.38
CA ASP A 117 -16.16 -2.98 -30.47
C ASP A 117 -15.01 -1.95 -30.41
N GLU A 118 -13.75 -2.40 -30.36
CA GLU A 118 -12.56 -1.53 -30.32
C GLU A 118 -11.74 -1.64 -31.62
N GLU A 119 -11.31 -0.50 -32.14
CA GLU A 119 -10.31 -0.45 -33.22
C GLU A 119 -8.89 -0.56 -32.65
N PRO A 120 -7.96 -1.26 -33.34
CA PRO A 120 -6.55 -1.25 -33.00
C PRO A 120 -6.00 0.18 -32.96
N ARG A 121 -5.17 0.47 -31.97
CA ARG A 121 -4.63 1.81 -31.70
C ARG A 121 -3.23 1.74 -31.16
N GLU A 122 -2.52 2.85 -31.24
CA GLU A 122 -1.13 2.96 -30.81
C GLU A 122 -1.00 2.79 -29.31
N LEU A 123 -0.08 1.91 -28.91
CA LEU A 123 0.26 1.70 -27.51
C LEU A 123 1.71 2.10 -27.22
N TYR A 124 1.93 2.54 -25.99
CA TYR A 124 3.16 3.16 -25.52
C TYR A 124 3.68 2.45 -24.26
N PRO A 125 4.99 2.46 -23.93
CA PRO A 125 5.46 1.88 -22.69
C PRO A 125 4.98 2.71 -21.49
N MET A 126 4.66 2.08 -20.37
CA MET A 126 4.23 2.75 -19.15
C MET A 126 4.64 2.00 -17.90
N SER A 127 4.95 2.76 -16.85
CA SER A 127 5.17 2.26 -15.51
C SER A 127 4.04 2.71 -14.59
N ILE A 128 3.66 1.87 -13.64
CA ILE A 128 2.74 2.22 -12.56
C ILE A 128 3.44 2.14 -11.20
N LEU A 129 2.87 2.77 -10.16
CA LEU A 129 3.35 2.55 -8.80
C LEU A 129 2.96 1.13 -8.37
N PRO A 130 3.92 0.28 -8.01
CA PRO A 130 3.59 -1.03 -7.47
C PRO A 130 2.94 -0.89 -6.10
N HIS A 131 2.13 -1.87 -5.74
CA HIS A 131 1.73 -2.05 -4.34
C HIS A 131 2.95 -2.40 -3.49
N ALA A 132 2.96 -1.95 -2.22
CA ALA A 132 4.07 -2.14 -1.28
C ALA A 132 4.61 -3.59 -1.22
N ASP A 133 3.71 -4.59 -1.17
CA ASP A 133 4.04 -6.02 -1.14
C ASP A 133 4.92 -6.50 -2.34
N PHE A 134 5.11 -5.66 -3.36
CA PHE A 134 5.86 -5.95 -4.58
C PHE A 134 6.85 -4.83 -4.95
N SER A 135 7.00 -3.81 -4.10
CA SER A 135 7.91 -2.70 -4.33
C SER A 135 9.26 -3.00 -3.66
N PRO A 136 10.39 -2.95 -4.39
CA PRO A 136 11.71 -2.90 -3.77
C PRO A 136 11.85 -1.69 -2.83
N GLU A 137 12.59 -1.85 -1.73
CA GLU A 137 12.95 -0.75 -0.82
C GLU A 137 14.32 -0.13 -1.21
N PRO A 138 14.51 1.20 -1.07
CA PRO A 138 13.47 2.22 -0.84
C PRO A 138 12.45 2.25 -1.99
N GLY A 139 11.18 2.45 -1.65
CA GLY A 139 10.06 2.36 -2.59
C GLY A 139 10.06 3.43 -3.68
N LEU A 140 9.21 3.25 -4.70
CA LEU A 140 8.99 4.26 -5.73
C LEU A 140 7.99 5.30 -5.23
N MET A 141 8.31 6.58 -5.45
CA MET A 141 7.47 7.73 -5.13
C MET A 141 7.16 8.49 -6.42
N PHE A 142 5.94 9.02 -6.50
CA PHE A 142 5.41 9.78 -7.61
C PHE A 142 4.79 11.07 -7.12
N PHE A 143 5.18 12.17 -7.77
CA PHE A 143 4.65 13.50 -7.54
C PHE A 143 3.96 13.93 -8.82
N ASP A 144 2.65 14.13 -8.72
CA ASP A 144 1.78 14.59 -9.79
C ASP A 144 1.51 16.08 -9.57
N PHE A 145 1.94 16.93 -10.48
CA PHE A 145 1.61 18.35 -10.46
C PHE A 145 0.63 18.61 -11.58
N ASP A 146 -0.63 18.84 -11.25
CA ASP A 146 -1.69 19.10 -12.22
C ASP A 146 -1.86 20.60 -12.41
N ASP A 147 -2.09 21.00 -13.67
CA ASP A 147 -2.42 22.38 -14.06
C ASP A 147 -1.40 23.43 -13.59
N VAL A 148 -0.12 23.07 -13.75
CA VAL A 148 1.06 23.90 -13.38
C VAL A 148 1.86 24.39 -14.59
N VAL A 149 1.44 23.99 -15.79
CA VAL A 149 1.99 24.38 -17.08
C VAL A 149 0.88 24.96 -17.96
N GLU A 150 1.12 26.13 -18.54
CA GLU A 150 0.23 26.78 -19.51
C GLU A 150 0.88 26.76 -20.91
N PRO A 151 0.43 25.88 -21.84
CA PRO A 151 0.86 25.92 -23.23
C PRO A 151 0.45 27.21 -23.95
N ARG A 152 1.35 27.79 -24.74
CA ARG A 152 1.11 29.05 -25.47
C ARG A 152 0.60 28.87 -26.89
N GLY A 153 0.63 27.65 -27.41
CA GLY A 153 0.18 27.31 -28.76
C GLY A 153 1.17 27.66 -29.88
N ASP A 154 2.38 28.11 -29.54
CA ASP A 154 3.47 28.43 -30.47
C ASP A 154 4.68 27.49 -30.34
N GLY A 155 4.48 26.32 -29.73
CA GLY A 155 5.55 25.38 -29.37
C GLY A 155 6.21 25.69 -28.03
N THR A 156 5.78 26.74 -27.33
CA THR A 156 6.26 27.04 -25.98
C THR A 156 5.19 26.85 -24.91
N ALA A 157 5.64 26.70 -23.67
CA ALA A 157 4.80 26.73 -22.48
C ALA A 157 5.48 27.52 -21.36
N VAL A 158 4.68 27.93 -20.38
CA VAL A 158 5.21 28.43 -19.10
C VAL A 158 4.86 27.46 -17.99
N MET A 159 5.78 27.25 -17.07
CA MET A 159 5.57 26.48 -15.85
C MET A 159 5.80 27.39 -14.63
N THR A 160 5.05 27.17 -13.55
CA THR A 160 5.23 27.94 -12.32
C THR A 160 6.65 27.76 -11.75
N ARG A 161 7.18 28.82 -11.16
CA ARG A 161 8.50 28.77 -10.51
C ARG A 161 8.47 27.88 -9.27
N GLU A 162 7.36 27.89 -8.54
CA GLU A 162 7.14 27.03 -7.37
C GLU A 162 7.36 25.55 -7.69
N VAL A 163 6.73 25.02 -8.75
CA VAL A 163 6.93 23.63 -9.16
C VAL A 163 8.37 23.36 -9.57
N TRP A 164 8.97 24.26 -10.35
CA TRP A 164 10.37 24.11 -10.73
C TRP A 164 11.30 24.00 -9.51
N ASP A 165 11.13 24.86 -8.53
CA ASP A 165 11.96 24.84 -7.33
C ASP A 165 11.74 23.55 -6.52
N ILE A 166 10.52 23.00 -6.47
CA ILE A 166 10.26 21.67 -5.87
C ILE A 166 10.97 20.57 -6.66
N VAL A 167 10.86 20.54 -7.99
CA VAL A 167 11.53 19.57 -8.87
C VAL A 167 13.05 19.61 -8.67
N GLN A 168 13.62 20.82 -8.61
CA GLN A 168 15.05 21.01 -8.39
C GLN A 168 15.49 20.58 -6.98
N ARG A 169 14.68 20.84 -5.95
CA ARG A 169 14.94 20.35 -4.57
C ARG A 169 14.90 18.83 -4.48
N LEU A 170 13.96 18.20 -5.19
CA LEU A 170 13.86 16.75 -5.29
C LEU A 170 15.00 16.15 -6.11
N GLU A 171 15.66 16.93 -6.98
CA GLU A 171 16.71 16.44 -7.89
C GLU A 171 16.26 15.13 -8.56
N CYS A 172 15.08 15.15 -9.19
CA CYS A 172 14.36 13.99 -9.66
C CYS A 172 14.13 14.03 -11.17
N TYR A 173 13.93 12.87 -11.80
CA TYR A 173 13.43 12.82 -13.16
C TYR A 173 12.05 13.51 -13.22
N ALA A 174 11.87 14.41 -14.19
CA ALA A 174 10.61 15.10 -14.44
C ALA A 174 10.18 15.00 -15.91
N GLU A 175 8.88 14.87 -16.15
CA GLU A 175 8.27 14.85 -17.48
C GLU A 175 6.98 15.67 -17.53
N LEU A 176 6.56 16.08 -18.74
CA LEU A 176 5.22 16.64 -18.94
C LEU A 176 4.15 15.55 -18.95
N SER A 177 3.00 15.82 -18.34
CA SER A 177 1.87 14.90 -18.30
C SER A 177 1.19 14.76 -19.68
N THR A 178 0.26 13.80 -19.81
CA THR A 178 -0.47 13.57 -21.07
C THR A 178 -1.32 14.77 -21.51
N SER A 179 -1.79 15.62 -20.58
CA SER A 179 -2.53 16.85 -20.94
C SER A 179 -1.60 17.98 -21.37
N MET A 180 -0.29 17.85 -21.18
CA MET A 180 0.71 18.91 -21.34
C MET A 180 0.54 20.11 -20.39
N THR A 181 -0.41 20.03 -19.43
CA THR A 181 -0.63 21.04 -18.39
C THR A 181 -0.03 20.65 -17.04
N GLY A 182 0.37 19.38 -16.88
CA GLY A 182 0.96 18.87 -15.65
C GLY A 182 2.41 18.46 -15.79
N VAL A 183 3.05 18.20 -14.65
CA VAL A 183 4.41 17.66 -14.52
C VAL A 183 4.37 16.44 -13.62
N HIS A 184 5.05 15.37 -14.04
CA HIS A 184 5.24 14.19 -13.22
C HIS A 184 6.69 14.07 -12.77
N CYS A 185 6.91 13.69 -11.50
CA CYS A 185 8.25 13.44 -10.98
C CYS A 185 8.36 12.09 -10.27
N PHE A 186 9.55 11.50 -10.37
CA PHE A 186 9.84 10.18 -9.80
C PHE A 186 11.06 10.25 -8.88
N THR A 187 10.91 9.74 -7.67
CA THR A 187 12.02 9.54 -6.70
C THR A 187 11.90 8.19 -6.02
N ARG A 188 12.92 7.83 -5.24
CA ARG A 188 12.83 6.72 -4.28
C ARG A 188 12.70 7.24 -2.86
N GLY A 189 11.94 6.53 -2.04
CA GLY A 189 11.69 6.86 -0.66
C GLY A 189 10.37 6.27 -0.18
N GLU A 190 9.88 6.84 0.91
CA GLU A 190 8.70 6.39 1.62
C GLU A 190 7.87 7.61 2.02
N MET A 191 6.56 7.49 1.87
CA MET A 191 5.58 8.44 2.37
C MET A 191 5.76 8.57 3.89
N PRO A 192 5.88 9.79 4.43
CA PRO A 192 6.02 9.97 5.86
C PRO A 192 4.84 9.36 6.62
N GLY A 193 5.11 8.69 7.74
CA GLY A 193 4.09 7.98 8.53
C GLY A 193 2.96 8.88 9.06
N GLN A 194 3.16 10.20 9.09
CA GLN A 194 2.11 11.17 9.43
C GLN A 194 1.01 11.32 8.38
N VAL A 195 1.13 10.66 7.22
CA VAL A 195 0.16 10.73 6.12
C VAL A 195 -0.59 9.41 5.90
N ASP A 196 -0.43 8.37 6.74
CA ASP A 196 -1.20 7.08 6.69
C ASP A 196 -1.17 6.36 5.32
N GLY A 197 -0.09 6.49 4.54
CA GLY A 197 -0.11 6.03 3.15
C GLY A 197 -1.29 6.60 2.33
N LYS A 198 -1.90 7.70 2.78
CA LYS A 198 -2.91 8.46 2.04
C LYS A 198 -2.19 9.32 1.00
N LYS A 199 -2.96 9.62 -0.04
CA LYS A 199 -2.64 10.63 -1.04
C LYS A 199 -2.48 11.99 -0.34
N VAL A 200 -1.35 12.66 -0.53
CA VAL A 200 -1.27 14.12 -0.32
C VAL A 200 -1.99 14.78 -1.49
N LEU A 201 -2.88 15.74 -1.24
CA LEU A 201 -3.51 16.58 -2.27
C LEU A 201 -3.57 18.01 -1.76
N LYS A 202 -2.86 18.93 -2.41
CA LYS A 202 -2.81 20.34 -1.99
C LYS A 202 -2.72 21.29 -3.16
N ASP A 203 -3.47 22.38 -3.07
CA ASP A 203 -3.34 23.52 -3.97
C ASP A 203 -1.96 24.16 -3.78
N LEU A 204 -1.35 24.58 -4.87
CA LEU A 204 -0.10 25.35 -4.86
C LEU A 204 -0.40 26.84 -4.63
N ASN A 205 0.64 27.62 -4.34
CA ASN A 205 0.45 29.04 -4.01
C ASN A 205 0.54 29.95 -5.23
N GLN A 206 1.22 29.50 -6.29
CA GLN A 206 1.49 30.30 -7.46
C GLN A 206 0.45 30.07 -8.56
N GLU A 207 -0.20 31.15 -8.98
CA GLU A 207 -1.06 31.18 -10.18
C GLU A 207 -0.23 31.13 -11.49
N LEU A 208 -0.77 30.45 -12.49
CA LEU A 208 -0.38 30.60 -13.89
C LEU A 208 -0.83 31.96 -14.44
N PRO A 209 -0.27 32.42 -15.58
CA PRO A 209 -0.66 33.72 -16.15
C PRO A 209 -2.12 33.88 -16.57
N ASP A 210 -2.84 32.79 -16.79
CA ASP A 210 -4.29 32.77 -17.01
C ASP A 210 -5.12 32.80 -15.71
N GLY A 211 -4.45 32.70 -14.55
CA GLY A 211 -5.04 32.73 -13.22
C GLY A 211 -5.39 31.35 -12.65
N GLU A 212 -5.05 30.26 -13.34
CA GLU A 212 -5.23 28.91 -12.82
C GLU A 212 -4.24 28.61 -11.69
N VAL A 213 -4.71 27.93 -10.64
CA VAL A 213 -3.88 27.46 -9.52
C VAL A 213 -3.83 25.94 -9.63
N GLY A 214 -2.63 25.41 -9.89
CA GLY A 214 -2.42 23.97 -9.94
C GLY A 214 -2.35 23.34 -8.54
N HIS A 215 -2.30 22.01 -8.51
CA HIS A 215 -2.20 21.24 -7.28
C HIS A 215 -1.11 20.17 -7.37
N ILE A 216 -0.61 19.76 -6.20
CA ILE A 216 0.31 18.64 -6.06
C ILE A 216 -0.42 17.43 -5.45
N GLU A 217 -0.20 16.27 -6.07
CA GLU A 217 -0.56 14.96 -5.52
C GLU A 217 0.70 14.13 -5.26
N ILE A 218 0.84 13.56 -4.06
CA ILE A 218 1.97 12.67 -3.75
C ILE A 218 1.45 11.26 -3.50
N TYR A 219 2.03 10.30 -4.21
CA TYR A 219 1.75 8.88 -4.09
C TYR A 219 3.05 8.09 -3.97
N GLY A 220 3.04 6.99 -3.25
CA GLY A 220 4.19 6.08 -3.24
C GLY A 220 4.20 5.18 -2.03
N TYR A 221 5.27 4.41 -1.89
CA TYR A 221 5.45 3.44 -0.82
C TYR A 221 5.25 4.05 0.58
N PRO A 222 4.63 3.37 1.56
CA PRO A 222 4.03 2.04 1.49
C PRO A 222 2.56 2.03 1.02
N ALA A 223 2.07 3.11 0.40
CA ALA A 223 0.67 3.21 -0.04
C ALA A 223 0.29 2.13 -1.09
N ASN A 224 -1.02 1.97 -1.31
CA ASN A 224 -1.54 1.09 -2.35
C ASN A 224 -1.10 1.56 -3.75
N GLY A 225 -0.72 0.62 -4.62
CA GLY A 225 -0.27 0.90 -5.98
C GLY A 225 -1.26 1.75 -6.78
N ARG A 226 -0.72 2.55 -7.70
CA ARG A 226 -1.45 3.60 -8.43
C ARG A 226 -1.09 3.57 -9.91
N VAL A 227 -2.11 3.68 -10.75
CA VAL A 227 -1.94 3.90 -12.19
C VAL A 227 -1.55 5.36 -12.41
N MET A 228 -0.48 5.61 -13.18
CA MET A 228 0.05 6.95 -13.49
C MET A 228 0.25 7.09 -14.98
N GLY A 229 -0.34 8.10 -15.62
CA GLY A 229 -0.20 8.28 -17.06
C GLY A 229 1.19 8.76 -17.47
N THR A 230 2.11 7.87 -17.81
CA THR A 230 3.49 8.27 -18.17
C THR A 230 3.61 8.66 -19.64
N THR A 231 4.35 9.73 -19.93
CA THR A 231 4.62 10.18 -21.31
C THR A 231 6.07 9.96 -21.72
N TRP A 232 7.00 9.96 -20.75
CA TRP A 232 8.44 9.96 -20.95
C TRP A 232 8.99 11.19 -21.67
N MET A 233 8.19 12.27 -21.75
CA MET A 233 8.59 13.56 -22.29
C MET A 233 9.44 14.33 -21.27
N HIS A 234 10.66 13.85 -21.07
CA HIS A 234 11.58 14.39 -20.08
C HIS A 234 11.84 15.89 -20.28
N ILE A 235 11.77 16.64 -19.17
CA ILE A 235 12.14 18.04 -19.05
C ILE A 235 13.66 18.13 -18.86
N ASP A 236 14.36 18.76 -19.80
CA ASP A 236 15.80 18.93 -19.67
C ASP A 236 16.20 19.74 -18.42
N GLN A 237 17.47 19.66 -18.04
CA GLN A 237 17.98 20.18 -16.75
C GLN A 237 17.40 19.50 -15.50
N THR A 238 16.62 18.42 -15.67
CA THR A 238 16.32 17.45 -14.60
C THR A 238 17.11 16.15 -14.82
N PRO A 239 17.33 15.32 -13.78
CA PRO A 239 17.98 14.02 -13.93
C PRO A 239 17.29 13.09 -14.92
N ARG A 240 18.02 12.64 -15.95
CA ARG A 240 17.44 11.83 -17.04
C ARG A 240 17.42 10.33 -16.77
N HIS A 241 18.43 9.80 -16.11
CA HIS A 241 18.67 8.35 -16.02
C HIS A 241 18.49 7.78 -14.61
N THR A 242 18.31 8.65 -13.62
CA THR A 242 18.32 8.29 -12.20
C THR A 242 16.98 8.64 -11.55
N VAL A 243 16.53 7.75 -10.68
CA VAL A 243 15.40 7.94 -9.77
C VAL A 243 15.97 7.83 -8.36
N ALA A 244 16.60 8.92 -7.93
CA ALA A 244 17.41 8.93 -6.71
C ALA A 244 16.54 8.82 -5.44
N GLU A 245 17.13 8.28 -4.38
CA GLU A 245 16.54 8.30 -3.04
C GLU A 245 16.55 9.73 -2.46
N ARG A 246 15.40 10.17 -1.95
CA ARG A 246 15.16 11.56 -1.53
C ARG A 246 14.38 11.67 -0.21
N GLN A 247 14.55 10.73 0.70
CA GLN A 247 13.73 10.64 1.92
C GLN A 247 13.64 11.96 2.70
N ASP A 248 14.77 12.62 2.98
CA ASP A 248 14.79 13.88 3.74
C ASP A 248 14.02 15.00 3.04
N THR A 249 14.14 15.10 1.71
CA THR A 249 13.41 16.09 0.91
C THR A 249 11.92 15.78 0.88
N ILE A 250 11.55 14.50 0.79
CA ILE A 250 10.15 14.06 0.80
C ILE A 250 9.50 14.47 2.13
N VAL A 251 10.13 14.16 3.26
CA VAL A 251 9.65 14.54 4.60
C VAL A 251 9.50 16.06 4.69
N SER A 252 10.54 16.80 4.34
CA SER A 252 10.51 18.28 4.37
C SER A 252 9.41 18.87 3.50
N LEU A 253 9.18 18.31 2.31
CA LEU A 253 8.15 18.79 1.39
C LEU A 253 6.74 18.48 1.92
N THR A 254 6.54 17.28 2.45
CA THR A 254 5.27 16.90 3.08
C THR A 254 4.96 17.76 4.30
N ASP A 255 5.95 18.06 5.14
CA ASP A 255 5.80 18.97 6.29
C ASP A 255 5.42 20.40 5.87
N GLU A 256 5.94 20.87 4.73
CA GLU A 256 5.63 22.20 4.18
C GLU A 256 4.22 22.28 3.56
N LEU A 257 3.73 21.17 3.00
CA LEU A 257 2.45 21.11 2.29
C LEU A 257 1.26 20.81 3.18
N LEU A 258 1.45 20.06 4.28
CA LEU A 258 0.37 19.63 5.16
C LEU A 258 0.24 20.56 6.36
N ASP A 259 -1.00 20.98 6.65
CA ASP A 259 -1.32 21.64 7.92
C ASP A 259 -1.62 20.58 8.99
N ASP A 260 -1.62 20.98 10.28
CA ASP A 260 -1.90 20.09 11.42
C ASP A 260 -3.21 19.28 11.24
N ASP A 261 -4.21 19.86 10.55
CA ASP A 261 -5.51 19.23 10.27
C ASP A 261 -5.45 18.14 9.17
N ASP A 262 -4.39 18.11 8.36
CA ASP A 262 -4.17 17.12 7.28
C ASP A 262 -3.20 15.99 7.67
N THR A 263 -2.60 16.10 8.86
CA THR A 263 -1.69 15.08 9.41
C THR A 263 -2.42 14.13 10.35
N LEU A 264 -2.00 12.87 10.37
CA LEU A 264 -2.38 11.95 11.43
C LEU A 264 -1.90 12.47 12.77
N THR A 265 -2.77 12.38 13.78
CA THR A 265 -2.37 12.67 15.15
C THR A 265 -1.28 11.70 15.63
N GLU A 266 -0.46 12.08 16.60
CA GLU A 266 0.58 11.20 17.19
C GLU A 266 0.01 9.83 17.64
N ARG A 267 -1.29 9.79 17.99
CA ARG A 267 -2.03 8.58 18.35
C ARG A 267 -2.33 7.67 17.15
N GLU A 268 -2.55 8.23 15.97
CA GLU A 268 -2.81 7.50 14.72
C GLU A 268 -1.50 7.01 14.09
N GLN A 269 -0.44 7.83 14.09
CA GLN A 269 0.90 7.42 13.66
C GLN A 269 1.46 6.27 14.51
N ALA A 270 1.25 6.33 15.84
CA ALA A 270 1.66 5.25 16.74
C ALA A 270 0.88 3.95 16.51
N LYS A 271 -0.34 4.02 15.96
CA LYS A 271 -1.16 2.84 15.63
C LYS A 271 -0.62 2.11 14.39
N GLU A 272 -0.17 2.84 13.37
CA GLU A 272 0.43 2.27 12.15
C GLU A 272 1.80 1.63 12.39
N VAL A 273 2.69 2.29 13.13
CA VAL A 273 4.00 1.71 13.49
C VAL A 273 3.86 0.41 14.30
N PHE A 274 2.75 0.24 15.02
CA PHE A 274 2.41 -1.00 15.72
C PHE A 274 1.79 -2.07 14.79
N GLU A 275 1.02 -1.67 13.77
CA GLU A 275 0.47 -2.57 12.74
C GLU A 275 1.58 -3.11 11.82
N GLU A 276 2.52 -2.27 11.35
CA GLU A 276 3.67 -2.71 10.55
C GLU A 276 4.63 -3.63 11.32
N ARG A 277 4.82 -3.40 12.63
CA ARG A 277 5.63 -4.29 13.49
C ARG A 277 4.98 -5.64 13.78
N ALA A 278 3.66 -5.75 13.64
CA ALA A 278 2.97 -7.03 13.73
C ALA A 278 3.07 -7.83 12.40
N ASP A 279 3.21 -7.14 11.27
CA ASP A 279 3.33 -7.76 9.93
C ASP A 279 4.77 -8.22 9.60
N ALA A 280 5.80 -7.56 10.15
CA ALA A 280 7.21 -7.92 9.93
C ALA A 280 7.65 -9.27 10.56
N ASP A 281 6.80 -9.93 11.37
CA ASP A 281 7.10 -11.23 12.02
C ASP A 281 6.38 -12.42 11.33
N HIS A 282 5.69 -12.19 10.21
CA HIS A 282 4.90 -13.21 9.50
C HIS A 282 5.13 -13.23 7.98
N GLY A 283 6.28 -13.75 7.57
CA GLY A 283 6.45 -14.25 6.21
C GLY A 283 5.68 -15.57 6.00
N GLU A 284 4.40 -15.51 5.59
CA GLU A 284 3.67 -16.55 4.85
C GLU A 284 2.23 -16.08 4.46
N SER A 285 1.93 -16.09 3.14
CA SER A 285 0.68 -15.81 2.38
C SER A 285 -0.63 -15.31 3.07
N PRO A 286 -1.32 -14.28 2.54
CA PRO A 286 -2.57 -13.75 3.11
C PRO A 286 -3.80 -14.55 2.68
N GLY A 287 -4.30 -15.42 3.57
CA GLY A 287 -5.72 -15.80 3.59
C GLY A 287 -6.49 -14.79 4.46
N SER A 288 -7.71 -14.42 4.07
CA SER A 288 -8.56 -13.47 4.79
C SER A 288 -8.41 -13.58 6.32
N GLN A 289 -7.94 -12.52 6.97
CA GLN A 289 -7.72 -12.53 8.42
C GLN A 289 -9.06 -12.81 9.12
N SER A 290 -9.09 -13.84 9.97
CA SER A 290 -10.32 -14.29 10.64
C SER A 290 -10.91 -13.19 11.53
N ALA A 291 -12.23 -13.02 11.50
CA ALA A 291 -12.98 -12.04 12.31
C ALA A 291 -12.70 -12.12 13.83
N TYR A 292 -12.18 -13.25 14.30
CA TYR A 292 -11.75 -13.47 15.68
C TYR A 292 -10.60 -12.56 16.10
N TYR A 293 -9.71 -12.16 15.18
CA TYR A 293 -8.60 -11.24 15.48
C TYR A 293 -9.06 -9.77 15.55
N GLY A 294 -10.25 -9.45 15.03
CA GLY A 294 -10.83 -8.09 15.05
C GLY A 294 -11.68 -7.75 16.28
N LEU A 295 -11.73 -8.62 17.29
CA LEU A 295 -12.53 -8.40 18.50
C LEU A 295 -11.97 -7.23 19.34
N ASN A 296 -12.86 -6.44 19.95
CA ASN A 296 -12.48 -5.31 20.79
C ASN A 296 -12.17 -5.76 22.24
N PRO A 297 -10.90 -5.71 22.70
CA PRO A 297 -10.51 -6.14 24.04
C PRO A 297 -11.11 -5.26 25.15
N VAL A 298 -11.48 -4.00 24.86
CA VAL A 298 -12.15 -3.12 25.85
C VAL A 298 -13.50 -3.67 26.27
N THR A 299 -14.27 -4.22 25.33
CA THR A 299 -15.57 -4.84 25.63
C THR A 299 -15.39 -6.08 26.49
N ILE A 300 -14.34 -6.86 26.24
CA ILE A 300 -13.99 -8.07 27.00
C ILE A 300 -13.56 -7.68 28.41
N ALA A 301 -12.62 -6.75 28.53
CA ALA A 301 -12.06 -6.30 29.81
C ALA A 301 -13.08 -5.67 30.76
N ASN A 302 -14.25 -5.25 30.26
CA ASN A 302 -15.29 -4.58 31.04
C ASN A 302 -16.08 -5.55 31.95
N THR A 303 -15.36 -6.33 32.74
CA THR A 303 -15.87 -7.30 33.72
C THR A 303 -15.16 -7.10 35.07
N GLY A 304 -15.59 -7.87 36.09
CA GLY A 304 -14.89 -7.96 37.38
C GLY A 304 -14.58 -6.62 38.05
N ALA A 305 -13.39 -6.53 38.64
CA ALA A 305 -12.89 -5.33 39.32
C ALA A 305 -12.66 -4.17 38.34
N PHE A 306 -12.22 -4.47 37.11
CA PHE A 306 -11.96 -3.45 36.09
C PHE A 306 -13.23 -2.65 35.78
N ARG A 307 -14.37 -3.31 35.53
CA ARG A 307 -15.66 -2.62 35.30
C ARG A 307 -16.04 -1.65 36.42
N THR A 308 -15.70 -1.98 37.66
CA THR A 308 -16.12 -1.19 38.83
C THR A 308 -15.21 0.01 39.09
N TYR A 309 -13.90 -0.13 38.85
CA TYR A 309 -12.91 0.85 39.30
C TYR A 309 -12.06 1.45 38.18
N ALA A 310 -12.19 0.97 36.94
CA ALA A 310 -11.43 1.51 35.83
C ALA A 310 -11.82 2.96 35.53
N SER A 311 -10.81 3.75 35.17
CA SER A 311 -10.94 5.10 34.67
C SER A 311 -10.01 5.27 33.48
N ASN A 312 -10.49 5.89 32.40
CA ASN A 312 -9.72 6.16 31.19
C ASN A 312 -8.99 4.91 30.61
N GLY A 313 -9.62 3.73 30.70
CA GLY A 313 -9.06 2.48 30.19
C GLY A 313 -7.97 1.85 31.07
N GLN A 314 -7.74 2.36 32.28
CA GLN A 314 -6.78 1.82 33.23
C GLN A 314 -7.45 1.52 34.58
N GLY A 315 -7.03 0.46 35.26
CA GLY A 315 -7.65 0.02 36.51
C GLY A 315 -7.07 -1.29 37.05
N PRO A 316 -7.77 -1.93 38.01
CA PRO A 316 -7.45 -3.29 38.45
C PRO A 316 -7.73 -4.31 37.34
N HIS A 317 -6.88 -5.33 37.20
CA HIS A 317 -7.09 -6.40 36.23
C HIS A 317 -8.48 -7.08 36.41
N PRO A 318 -9.24 -7.37 35.33
CA PRO A 318 -10.61 -7.91 35.43
C PRO A 318 -10.70 -9.22 36.22
N VAL A 319 -9.71 -10.11 36.07
CA VAL A 319 -9.66 -11.42 36.75
C VAL A 319 -9.14 -11.37 38.19
N HIS A 320 -7.95 -10.81 38.43
CA HIS A 320 -7.26 -10.91 39.73
C HIS A 320 -7.24 -9.61 40.53
N GLY A 321 -7.87 -8.54 40.03
CA GLY A 321 -7.90 -7.25 40.70
C GLY A 321 -6.52 -6.59 40.84
N GLY A 322 -6.41 -5.68 41.81
CA GLY A 322 -5.17 -5.09 42.25
C GLY A 322 -4.28 -6.08 43.00
N THR A 323 -3.00 -6.09 42.67
CA THR A 323 -2.02 -7.03 43.29
C THR A 323 -1.16 -6.37 44.35
N SER A 324 -0.91 -5.06 44.24
CA SER A 324 -0.05 -4.29 45.16
C SER A 324 -0.80 -3.16 45.88
N THR A 325 -1.96 -2.76 45.35
CA THR A 325 -2.86 -1.74 45.93
C THR A 325 -4.30 -2.25 45.87
N PRO A 326 -5.21 -1.74 46.72
CA PRO A 326 -6.64 -2.07 46.63
C PRO A 326 -7.21 -1.75 45.25
N ASP A 327 -8.26 -2.47 44.82
CA ASP A 327 -8.86 -2.34 43.49
C ASP A 327 -9.23 -0.89 43.13
N SER A 328 -9.69 -0.09 44.09
CA SER A 328 -10.08 1.32 43.89
C SER A 328 -8.92 2.26 43.55
N GLU A 329 -7.68 1.83 43.77
CA GLU A 329 -6.45 2.60 43.54
C GLU A 329 -5.47 1.85 42.63
N SER A 330 -5.88 0.69 42.09
CA SER A 330 -5.02 -0.14 41.26
C SER A 330 -5.01 0.36 39.82
N THR A 331 -3.81 0.46 39.26
CA THR A 331 -3.56 0.80 37.86
C THR A 331 -2.78 -0.30 37.15
N ASN A 332 -2.80 -1.52 37.69
CA ASN A 332 -1.99 -2.66 37.25
C ASN A 332 -2.46 -3.29 35.93
N PHE A 333 -3.55 -2.81 35.35
CA PHE A 333 -4.04 -3.23 34.05
C PHE A 333 -4.52 -2.03 33.24
N ALA A 334 -4.21 -2.03 31.95
CA ALA A 334 -4.82 -1.12 30.99
C ALA A 334 -5.28 -1.88 29.76
N VAL A 335 -6.32 -1.35 29.13
CA VAL A 335 -6.89 -1.87 27.90
C VAL A 335 -7.29 -0.72 27.01
N SER A 336 -6.94 -0.83 25.74
CA SER A 336 -7.40 0.08 24.70
C SER A 336 -7.87 -0.75 23.50
N ARG A 337 -8.68 -0.14 22.65
CA ARG A 337 -9.16 -0.82 21.44
C ARG A 337 -8.02 -1.06 20.44
N SER A 338 -7.00 -0.20 20.43
CA SER A 338 -5.89 -0.22 19.49
C SER A 338 -4.70 -1.05 19.98
N ASP A 339 -4.35 -0.96 21.26
CA ASP A 339 -3.07 -1.48 21.79
C ASP A 339 -3.24 -2.80 22.54
N GLY A 340 -4.44 -3.37 22.50
CA GLY A 340 -4.77 -4.57 23.24
C GLY A 340 -4.93 -4.28 24.74
N TRP A 341 -4.49 -5.22 25.56
CA TRP A 341 -4.41 -5.05 27.00
C TRP A 341 -2.99 -5.32 27.50
N LYS A 342 -2.65 -4.70 28.62
CA LYS A 342 -1.42 -4.94 29.36
C LYS A 342 -1.73 -5.13 30.84
N CYS A 343 -1.12 -6.13 31.45
CA CYS A 343 -1.04 -6.30 32.90
C CYS A 343 0.40 -6.10 33.36
N TRP A 344 0.64 -5.04 34.12
CA TRP A 344 1.98 -4.76 34.67
C TRP A 344 2.33 -5.66 35.87
N ALA A 345 1.35 -6.30 36.50
CA ALA A 345 1.61 -7.21 37.62
C ALA A 345 2.30 -8.51 37.20
N HIS A 346 2.06 -8.98 35.97
CA HIS A 346 2.57 -10.25 35.46
C HIS A 346 3.35 -10.10 34.15
N ASP A 347 3.60 -8.85 33.73
CA ASP A 347 4.21 -8.49 32.45
C ASP A 347 3.53 -9.11 31.22
N ASP A 348 2.22 -9.34 31.30
CA ASP A 348 1.45 -10.01 30.25
C ASP A 348 0.62 -9.02 29.43
N GLY A 349 0.17 -9.44 28.26
CA GLY A 349 -0.68 -8.63 27.41
C GLY A 349 -1.02 -9.33 26.10
N GLY A 350 -1.84 -8.66 25.29
CA GLY A 350 -2.18 -9.14 23.95
C GLY A 350 -3.51 -8.60 23.45
N GLY A 351 -4.06 -9.28 22.44
CA GLY A 351 -5.36 -8.95 21.86
C GLY A 351 -6.53 -9.50 22.68
N ALA A 352 -7.73 -9.34 22.13
CA ALA A 352 -8.97 -9.80 22.76
C ALA A 352 -8.98 -11.32 23.00
N LEU A 353 -8.41 -12.14 22.11
CA LEU A 353 -8.36 -13.60 22.29
C LEU A 353 -7.47 -13.98 23.48
N GLN A 354 -6.31 -13.33 23.66
CA GLN A 354 -5.46 -13.52 24.83
C GLN A 354 -6.18 -13.12 26.12
N LEU A 355 -6.96 -12.04 26.10
CA LEU A 355 -7.73 -11.63 27.27
C LEU A 355 -8.84 -12.63 27.60
N ILE A 356 -9.59 -13.08 26.59
CA ILE A 356 -10.62 -14.12 26.74
C ILE A 356 -10.01 -15.39 27.34
N ALA A 357 -8.84 -15.80 26.87
CA ALA A 357 -8.13 -16.96 27.42
C ALA A 357 -7.81 -16.81 28.92
N VAL A 358 -7.49 -15.59 29.36
CA VAL A 358 -7.24 -15.28 30.79
C VAL A 358 -8.54 -15.22 31.59
N GLU A 359 -9.58 -14.57 31.08
CA GLU A 359 -10.89 -14.48 31.76
C GLU A 359 -11.57 -15.83 31.94
N GLU A 360 -11.36 -16.73 30.98
CA GLU A 360 -11.91 -18.09 31.02
C GLU A 360 -11.01 -19.10 31.74
N GLY A 361 -9.82 -18.69 32.22
CA GLY A 361 -8.89 -19.59 32.89
C GLY A 361 -8.27 -20.66 31.98
N ILE A 362 -8.31 -20.45 30.66
CA ILE A 362 -7.60 -21.27 29.67
C ILE A 362 -6.09 -21.05 29.82
N ARG A 363 -5.69 -19.80 30.05
CA ARG A 363 -4.32 -19.41 30.40
C ARG A 363 -4.29 -18.57 31.66
N GLN A 364 -3.16 -18.61 32.35
CA GLN A 364 -2.89 -17.73 33.49
C GLN A 364 -2.37 -16.39 32.98
N CYS A 365 -2.70 -15.29 33.68
CA CYS A 365 -2.05 -14.00 33.47
C CYS A 365 -0.54 -14.16 33.75
N GLY A 366 0.30 -13.74 32.81
CA GLY A 366 1.73 -14.02 32.70
C GLY A 366 2.10 -15.06 31.63
N ARG A 367 1.10 -15.69 31.00
CA ARG A 367 1.26 -16.80 30.05
C ARG A 367 0.19 -16.82 28.96
N ALA A 368 -0.41 -15.67 28.64
CA ALA A 368 -1.48 -15.59 27.66
C ALA A 368 -0.97 -15.35 26.22
N SER A 369 0.20 -14.73 26.07
CA SER A 369 0.73 -14.27 24.78
C SER A 369 0.81 -15.37 23.71
N ASP A 370 1.17 -16.59 24.08
CA ASP A 370 1.35 -17.73 23.18
C ASP A 370 0.07 -18.56 22.94
N VAL A 371 -1.08 -18.18 23.50
CA VAL A 371 -2.31 -19.03 23.45
C VAL A 371 -2.71 -19.43 22.03
N MET A 372 -2.52 -18.54 21.06
CA MET A 372 -2.85 -18.80 19.65
C MET A 372 -1.80 -19.65 18.92
N GLN A 373 -0.72 -20.06 19.58
CA GLN A 373 0.27 -21.01 19.07
C GLN A 373 -0.03 -22.45 19.50
N HIS A 374 -0.94 -22.65 20.47
CA HIS A 374 -1.32 -23.96 20.98
C HIS A 374 -2.73 -24.33 20.48
N PRO A 375 -2.86 -25.24 19.50
CA PRO A 375 -4.12 -25.45 18.79
C PRO A 375 -5.34 -25.74 19.66
N VAL A 376 -5.19 -26.57 20.70
CA VAL A 376 -6.28 -26.91 21.63
C VAL A 376 -6.70 -25.71 22.48
N ASP A 377 -5.76 -24.87 22.91
CA ASP A 377 -6.08 -23.67 23.69
C ASP A 377 -6.67 -22.59 22.79
N ALA A 378 -6.18 -22.43 21.57
CA ALA A 378 -6.76 -21.58 20.55
C ALA A 378 -8.20 -21.98 20.23
N LEU A 379 -8.47 -23.29 20.08
CA LEU A 379 -9.84 -23.82 19.94
C LEU A 379 -10.73 -23.41 21.11
N ARG A 380 -10.31 -23.68 22.35
CA ARG A 380 -11.11 -23.33 23.54
C ARG A 380 -11.38 -21.83 23.62
N THR A 381 -10.38 -21.02 23.27
CA THR A 381 -10.47 -19.56 23.28
C THR A 381 -11.42 -19.05 22.21
N CYS A 382 -11.38 -19.59 21.00
CA CYS A 382 -12.32 -19.26 19.92
C CYS A 382 -13.74 -19.70 20.27
N LEU A 383 -13.95 -20.88 20.86
CA LEU A 383 -15.28 -21.29 21.31
C LEU A 383 -15.82 -20.35 22.39
N ALA A 384 -15.01 -19.96 23.37
CA ALA A 384 -15.39 -18.98 24.38
C ALA A 384 -15.72 -17.61 23.76
N ALA A 385 -14.90 -17.15 22.81
CA ALA A 385 -15.12 -15.91 22.09
C ALA A 385 -16.47 -15.91 21.36
N ARG A 386 -16.76 -17.00 20.63
CA ARG A 386 -18.00 -17.15 19.87
C ARG A 386 -19.22 -17.32 20.77
N ASP A 387 -19.14 -18.14 21.82
CA ASP A 387 -20.34 -18.56 22.55
C ASP A 387 -20.70 -17.64 23.71
N LYS A 388 -19.70 -16.97 24.32
CA LYS A 388 -19.89 -16.19 25.55
C LYS A 388 -19.65 -14.69 25.36
N HIS A 389 -18.60 -14.33 24.62
CA HIS A 389 -18.09 -12.96 24.61
C HIS A 389 -18.58 -12.12 23.42
N ALA A 390 -18.73 -12.73 22.23
CA ALA A 390 -19.12 -12.04 21.00
C ALA A 390 -20.08 -12.86 20.11
N PRO A 391 -21.17 -13.45 20.64
CA PRO A 391 -22.05 -14.37 19.89
C PRO A 391 -22.82 -13.74 18.74
N SER A 392 -23.03 -12.42 18.75
CA SER A 392 -23.61 -11.69 17.63
C SER A 392 -22.59 -11.43 16.53
N THR A 393 -21.35 -11.15 16.89
CA THR A 393 -20.28 -10.73 15.97
C THR A 393 -19.65 -11.91 15.26
N LEU A 394 -19.53 -13.05 15.96
CA LEU A 394 -18.86 -14.24 15.43
C LEU A 394 -19.85 -15.30 14.91
N ARG A 395 -21.14 -14.94 14.76
CA ARG A 395 -22.16 -15.86 14.27
C ARG A 395 -21.89 -16.21 12.81
N GLY A 396 -21.57 -17.48 12.56
CA GLY A 396 -21.31 -17.98 11.21
C GLY A 396 -19.90 -17.72 10.70
N GLU A 397 -19.07 -17.02 11.48
CA GLU A 397 -17.68 -16.72 11.14
C GLU A 397 -16.80 -17.96 11.29
N SER A 398 -15.83 -18.09 10.38
CA SER A 398 -14.86 -19.18 10.43
C SER A 398 -13.74 -18.83 11.43
N PRO A 399 -13.38 -19.75 12.34
CA PRO A 399 -12.30 -19.50 13.28
C PRO A 399 -10.94 -19.54 12.56
N PRO A 400 -9.87 -19.02 13.20
CA PRO A 400 -8.52 -19.14 12.67
C PRO A 400 -8.11 -20.60 12.44
N THR A 401 -7.22 -20.83 11.46
CA THR A 401 -6.71 -22.16 11.12
C THR A 401 -6.13 -22.90 12.33
N VAL A 402 -5.50 -22.19 13.28
CA VAL A 402 -4.95 -22.81 14.50
C VAL A 402 -6.04 -23.37 15.42
N ALA A 403 -7.22 -22.75 15.49
CA ALA A 403 -8.35 -23.31 16.23
C ALA A 403 -8.94 -24.54 15.51
N LEU A 404 -8.95 -24.54 14.17
CA LEU A 404 -9.34 -25.72 13.37
C LEU A 404 -8.38 -26.90 13.57
N LYS A 405 -7.06 -26.64 13.69
CA LYS A 405 -6.09 -27.66 14.10
C LYS A 405 -6.44 -28.22 15.49
N GLY A 406 -6.84 -27.38 16.43
CA GLY A 406 -7.29 -27.83 17.75
C GLY A 406 -8.50 -28.75 17.68
N VAL A 407 -9.42 -28.53 16.73
CA VAL A 407 -10.55 -29.46 16.49
C VAL A 407 -10.02 -30.82 16.08
N LEU A 408 -9.08 -30.85 15.13
CA LEU A 408 -8.48 -32.10 14.66
C LEU A 408 -7.71 -32.82 15.76
N ASP A 409 -6.93 -32.09 16.58
CA ASP A 409 -6.20 -32.64 17.73
C ASP A 409 -7.16 -33.32 18.74
N VAL A 410 -8.27 -32.66 19.07
CA VAL A 410 -9.29 -33.22 20.00
C VAL A 410 -9.97 -34.47 19.42
N GLN A 411 -10.12 -34.53 18.09
CA GLN A 411 -10.75 -35.65 17.40
C GLN A 411 -9.76 -36.77 17.05
N GLY A 412 -8.47 -36.59 17.34
CA GLY A 412 -7.42 -37.55 17.00
C GLY A 412 -7.21 -37.72 15.50
N VAL A 413 -7.39 -36.63 14.73
CA VAL A 413 -7.23 -36.62 13.27
C VAL A 413 -5.91 -35.94 12.91
N ASP A 414 -5.02 -36.67 12.26
CA ASP A 414 -3.73 -36.13 11.83
C ASP A 414 -3.89 -35.11 10.68
N TYR A 415 -3.01 -34.13 10.65
CA TYR A 415 -2.80 -33.20 9.54
C TYR A 415 -1.31 -33.12 9.21
N ASN A 416 -1.00 -32.47 8.08
CA ASN A 416 0.35 -32.43 7.54
C ASN A 416 1.36 -31.85 8.55
N GLU A 417 2.59 -32.38 8.53
CA GLU A 417 3.68 -31.93 9.40
C GLU A 417 4.08 -30.46 9.17
N ASP A 418 3.82 -29.92 7.97
CA ASP A 418 4.00 -28.50 7.64
C ASP A 418 2.90 -27.60 8.25
N GLY A 419 1.95 -28.18 8.97
CA GLY A 419 0.85 -27.46 9.60
C GLY A 419 -0.21 -26.96 8.62
N ARG A 420 -0.19 -27.34 7.34
CA ARG A 420 -1.25 -26.96 6.39
C ARG A 420 -2.40 -27.95 6.47
N LEU A 421 -3.63 -27.43 6.51
CA LEU A 421 -4.82 -28.28 6.45
C LEU A 421 -5.14 -28.61 4.99
N THR A 422 -5.29 -29.90 4.70
CA THR A 422 -5.89 -30.31 3.42
C THR A 422 -7.33 -29.80 3.35
N ARG A 423 -7.87 -29.64 2.15
CA ARG A 423 -9.27 -29.21 1.97
C ARG A 423 -10.26 -30.09 2.76
N LEU A 424 -10.04 -31.40 2.77
CA LEU A 424 -10.87 -32.35 3.53
C LEU A 424 -10.78 -32.12 5.05
N ASN A 425 -9.56 -31.94 5.57
CA ASN A 425 -9.35 -31.67 7.00
C ASN A 425 -9.93 -30.31 7.40
N TYR A 426 -9.81 -29.30 6.54
CA TYR A 426 -10.40 -27.99 6.76
C TYR A 426 -11.94 -28.05 6.80
N GLU A 427 -12.57 -28.69 5.83
CA GLU A 427 -14.03 -28.84 5.76
C GLU A 427 -14.56 -29.65 6.96
N LEU A 428 -13.87 -30.73 7.35
CA LEU A 428 -14.20 -31.54 8.52
C LEU A 428 -14.09 -30.73 9.82
N ALA A 429 -12.94 -30.08 10.05
CA ALA A 429 -12.71 -29.28 11.25
C ALA A 429 -13.70 -28.12 11.35
N SER A 430 -13.99 -27.45 10.24
CA SER A 430 -14.95 -26.34 10.19
C SER A 430 -16.38 -26.80 10.47
N GLY A 431 -16.77 -27.96 9.97
CA GLY A 431 -18.07 -28.57 10.28
C GLY A 431 -18.20 -28.92 11.76
N LEU A 432 -17.19 -29.59 12.33
CA LEU A 432 -17.18 -29.97 13.73
C LEU A 432 -17.14 -28.75 14.67
N PHE A 433 -16.35 -27.73 14.36
CA PHE A 433 -16.29 -26.50 15.14
C PHE A 433 -17.67 -25.85 15.31
N LYS A 434 -18.51 -25.86 14.27
CA LYS A 434 -19.88 -25.30 14.31
C LYS A 434 -20.81 -26.05 15.26
N GLU A 435 -20.59 -27.35 15.41
CA GLU A 435 -21.39 -28.21 16.29
C GLU A 435 -20.86 -28.25 17.73
N MET A 436 -19.57 -27.98 17.93
CA MET A 436 -18.96 -27.86 19.25
C MET A 436 -19.49 -26.61 19.97
N GLY A 437 -19.66 -26.70 21.29
CA GLY A 437 -19.98 -25.56 22.14
C GLY A 437 -18.93 -25.40 23.25
N TYR A 438 -18.75 -24.17 23.74
CA TYR A 438 -17.90 -23.90 24.88
C TYR A 438 -18.55 -24.42 26.18
N THR A 439 -17.81 -25.23 26.96
CA THR A 439 -18.31 -25.86 28.20
C THR A 439 -17.66 -25.37 29.49
N GLY A 440 -16.71 -24.42 29.40
CA GLY A 440 -15.83 -24.03 30.51
C GLY A 440 -14.55 -24.86 30.54
#